data_AF-A0A936F439-F1
#
_entry.id   AF-A0A936F439-F1
#
_cell.length_a   1.000
_cell.length_b   1.000
_cell.length_c   1.000
_cell.angle_alpha   90.00
_cell.angle_beta   90.00
_cell.angle_gamma   90.00
#
_symmetry.space_group_name_H-M   'P 1'
#
loop_
_entity.id
_entity.type
_entity.pdbx_description
1 polymer ?
#
loop_
_entity_poly.entity_id
_entity_poly.type
_entity_poly.pdbx_seq_one_letter_code
_entity_poly.pdbx_strand_id
1 'polypeptide(L)'
;MVVRDVPKREILLRYTHALVSKMEKWPGWVEKGVVKPTDGYVIAIDGRGCNDFRYGVIPLFIEAFLPFGNLTLRLDRATGKEVDRYFEYSDTVHKKGQAPVSTAPLLDSAYGPVSAVLHSLVDCGNHPPQLGGDFTLLHNPLATCPIPDAAFSWCLQQHYREDHLDSLEPDHISQPRKPRSNFTPI
;
A
#
# COMPACT_ATOMS: atom_id res chain seq x y z
N MET A 1 4.57 25.58 15.98
CA MET A 1 4.60 24.31 15.22
C MET A 1 5.36 23.30 16.07
N VAL A 2 4.69 22.29 16.63
CA VAL A 2 5.35 21.25 17.44
C VAL A 2 5.72 20.12 16.50
N VAL A 3 7.01 19.86 16.32
CA VAL A 3 7.49 18.66 15.63
C VAL A 3 7.15 17.47 16.52
N ARG A 4 6.27 16.59 16.03
CA ARG A 4 5.99 15.29 16.67
C ARG A 4 6.57 14.23 15.76
N ASP A 5 7.24 13.24 16.35
CA ASP A 5 7.66 12.06 15.61
C ASP A 5 6.43 11.37 15.01
N VAL A 6 6.56 10.91 13.77
CA VAL A 6 5.52 10.14 13.10
C VAL A 6 5.39 8.80 13.84
N PRO A 7 4.18 8.41 14.29
CA PRO A 7 3.96 7.14 14.96
C PRO A 7 3.94 5.99 13.93
N LYS A 8 5.10 5.75 13.29
CA LYS A 8 5.29 4.81 12.19
C LYS A 8 4.80 3.41 12.58
N ARG A 9 5.18 2.95 13.78
CA ARG A 9 4.78 1.65 14.32
C ARG A 9 3.26 1.51 14.41
N GLU A 10 2.57 2.51 14.95
CA GLU A 10 1.13 2.50 15.12
C GLU A 10 0.41 2.48 13.77
N ILE A 11 0.95 3.17 12.76
CA ILE A 11 0.44 3.17 11.39
C ILE A 11 0.61 1.78 10.74
N LEU A 12 1.80 1.18 10.82
CA LEU A 12 2.07 -0.17 10.32
C LEU A 12 1.16 -1.21 10.98
N LEU A 13 0.97 -1.12 12.30
CA LEU A 13 0.06 -1.99 13.05
C LEU A 13 -1.41 -1.81 12.62
N ARG A 14 -1.81 -0.60 12.24
CA ARG A 14 -3.17 -0.35 11.76
C ARG A 14 -3.41 -0.98 10.39
N TYR A 15 -2.47 -0.84 9.46
CA TYR A 15 -2.56 -1.44 8.13
C TYR A 15 -2.52 -2.97 8.19
N THR A 16 -1.58 -3.54 8.93
CA THR A 16 -1.48 -5.00 9.13
C THR A 16 -2.75 -5.55 9.80
N HIS A 17 -3.27 -4.88 10.83
CA HIS A 17 -4.52 -5.30 11.47
C HIS A 17 -5.71 -5.28 10.52
N ALA A 18 -5.80 -4.27 9.63
CA ALA A 18 -6.87 -4.21 8.63
C ALA A 18 -6.78 -5.38 7.65
N LEU A 19 -5.58 -5.73 7.19
CA LEU A 19 -5.35 -6.89 6.33
C LEU A 19 -5.73 -8.21 7.02
N VAL A 20 -5.16 -8.46 8.21
CA VAL A 20 -5.42 -9.68 9.01
C VAL A 20 -6.91 -9.85 9.28
N SER A 21 -7.59 -8.78 9.72
CA SER A 21 -9.03 -8.82 10.03
C SER A 21 -9.90 -9.17 8.83
N LYS A 22 -9.45 -8.90 7.61
CA LYS A 22 -10.14 -9.27 6.37
C LYS A 22 -9.82 -10.69 5.95
N MET A 23 -8.59 -11.13 6.18
CA MET A 23 -8.18 -12.51 5.95
C MET A 23 -8.88 -13.51 6.86
N GLU A 24 -9.05 -13.18 8.15
CA GLU A 24 -9.80 -14.02 9.09
C GLU A 24 -11.26 -14.24 8.67
N LYS A 25 -11.85 -13.29 7.93
CA LYS A 25 -13.24 -13.37 7.45
C LYS A 25 -13.37 -14.08 6.11
N TRP A 26 -12.28 -14.18 5.35
CA TRP A 26 -12.29 -14.74 4.00
C TRP A 26 -12.84 -16.18 3.94
N PRO A 27 -12.44 -17.13 4.81
CA PRO A 27 -12.99 -18.49 4.78
C PRO A 27 -14.52 -18.51 4.93
N GLY A 28 -15.06 -17.66 5.81
CA GLY A 28 -16.50 -17.54 6.01
C GLY A 28 -17.25 -16.91 4.83
N TRP A 29 -16.59 -16.11 4.00
CA TRP A 29 -17.18 -15.58 2.76
C TRP A 29 -17.16 -16.62 1.63
N VAL A 30 -16.12 -17.44 1.58
CA VAL A 30 -16.04 -18.58 0.66
C VAL A 30 -17.11 -19.61 0.98
N GLU A 31 -17.27 -19.98 2.26
CA GLU A 31 -18.30 -20.93 2.70
C GLU A 31 -19.73 -20.46 2.38
N LYS A 32 -19.97 -19.14 2.50
CA LYS A 32 -21.25 -18.52 2.17
C LYS A 32 -21.46 -18.33 0.66
N GLY A 33 -20.47 -18.63 -0.18
CA GLY A 33 -20.52 -18.41 -1.63
C GLY A 33 -20.54 -16.94 -2.04
N VAL A 34 -20.14 -16.02 -1.14
CA VAL A 34 -20.04 -14.58 -1.44
C VAL A 34 -18.86 -14.30 -2.37
N VAL A 35 -17.77 -15.06 -2.20
CA VAL A 35 -16.55 -15.00 -3.02
C VAL A 35 -16.23 -16.41 -3.47
N LYS A 36 -15.95 -16.62 -4.75
CA LYS A 36 -15.47 -17.92 -5.23
C LYS A 36 -13.95 -17.99 -5.04
N PRO A 37 -13.37 -19.18 -4.82
CA PRO A 37 -11.91 -19.35 -4.77
C PRO A 37 -11.18 -18.94 -6.05
N THR A 38 -11.90 -18.86 -7.17
CA THR A 38 -11.38 -18.45 -8.49
C THR A 38 -11.49 -16.94 -8.74
N ASP A 39 -12.09 -16.18 -7.82
CA ASP A 39 -12.29 -14.74 -7.99
C ASP A 39 -11.06 -13.98 -7.47
N GLY A 40 -10.72 -12.88 -8.14
CA GLY A 40 -9.72 -11.95 -7.64
C GLY A 40 -10.23 -11.24 -6.39
N TYR A 41 -9.47 -11.28 -5.30
CA TYR A 41 -9.86 -10.70 -4.03
C TYR A 41 -8.98 -9.48 -3.71
N VAL A 42 -9.57 -8.30 -3.86
CA VAL A 42 -8.89 -7.02 -3.60
C VAL A 42 -9.36 -6.45 -2.27
N ILE A 43 -8.41 -6.14 -1.39
CA ILE A 43 -8.70 -5.53 -0.09
C ILE A 43 -8.47 -4.02 -0.19
N ALA A 44 -9.52 -3.24 -0.06
CA ALA A 44 -9.42 -1.79 0.03
C ALA A 44 -9.16 -1.35 1.48
N ILE A 45 -8.09 -0.58 1.70
CA ILE A 45 -7.68 -0.06 3.01
C ILE A 45 -7.49 1.45 2.91
N ASP A 46 -8.28 2.19 3.68
CA ASP A 46 -8.17 3.64 3.80
C ASP A 46 -7.16 4.03 4.88
N GLY A 47 -6.23 4.94 4.53
CA GLY A 47 -5.25 5.51 5.43
C GLY A 47 -5.76 6.70 6.26
N ARG A 48 -7.01 7.15 6.10
CA ARG A 48 -7.58 8.30 6.81
C ARG A 48 -7.24 8.32 8.31
N GLY A 49 -6.71 9.45 8.78
CA GLY A 49 -6.32 9.64 10.19
C GLY A 49 -4.94 9.06 10.55
N CYS A 50 -4.33 8.28 9.66
CA CYS A 50 -2.88 8.18 9.63
C CYS A 50 -2.42 9.43 8.89
N ASN A 51 -1.81 10.38 9.61
CA ASN A 51 -1.06 11.46 8.97
C ASN A 51 0.24 10.86 8.43
N ASP A 52 0.06 10.00 7.44
CA ASP A 52 1.06 9.40 6.57
C ASP A 52 1.54 10.54 5.68
N PHE A 53 2.12 11.58 6.30
CA PHE A 53 2.75 12.64 5.54
C PHE A 53 3.74 11.96 4.61
N ARG A 54 3.78 12.42 3.36
CA ARG A 54 4.56 11.96 2.20
C ARG A 54 6.09 11.96 2.43
N TYR A 55 6.54 11.49 3.58
CA TYR A 55 7.90 11.51 4.09
C TYR A 55 8.38 10.06 4.16
N GLY A 56 8.99 9.65 3.08
CA GLY A 56 9.51 8.30 2.84
C GLY A 56 9.69 8.12 1.34
N VAL A 57 10.73 7.38 0.94
CA VAL A 57 10.87 6.98 -0.47
C VAL A 57 9.81 5.95 -0.85
N ILE A 58 9.31 5.20 0.15
CA ILE A 58 8.26 4.20 0.02
C ILE A 58 7.07 4.60 0.92
N PRO A 59 5.82 4.50 0.44
CA PRO A 59 4.63 4.69 1.27
C PRO A 59 4.54 3.70 2.43
N LEU A 60 4.13 4.13 3.63
CA LEU A 60 4.07 3.27 4.82
C LEU A 60 3.12 2.08 4.67
N PHE A 61 2.08 2.17 3.82
CA PHE A 61 1.21 1.01 3.55
C PHE A 61 1.96 -0.11 2.81
N ILE A 62 2.93 0.22 1.95
CA ILE A 62 3.77 -0.77 1.26
C ILE A 62 4.74 -1.39 2.25
N GLU A 63 5.37 -0.58 3.11
CA GLU A 63 6.23 -1.06 4.20
C GLU A 63 5.48 -1.95 5.22
N ALA A 64 4.16 -1.84 5.30
CA ALA A 64 3.34 -2.69 6.18
C ALA A 64 3.08 -4.08 5.59
N PHE A 65 3.20 -4.23 4.27
CA PHE A 65 2.80 -5.44 3.55
C PHE A 65 3.97 -6.19 2.89
N LEU A 66 5.09 -5.49 2.72
CA LEU A 66 6.34 -5.99 2.15
C LEU A 66 7.51 -5.59 3.05
N PRO A 67 8.61 -6.36 3.07
CA PRO A 67 9.76 -6.16 3.96
C PRO A 67 10.63 -4.96 3.57
N PHE A 68 10.06 -3.89 3.05
CA PHE A 68 10.75 -2.63 2.86
C PHE A 68 10.80 -1.89 4.19
N GLY A 69 11.94 -1.94 4.88
CA GLY A 69 12.21 -1.10 6.04
C GLY A 69 12.83 0.24 5.62
N ASN A 70 13.66 0.82 6.49
CA ASN A 70 14.23 2.15 6.24
C ASN A 70 15.21 2.13 5.06
N LEU A 71 15.24 3.20 4.25
CA LEU A 71 16.30 3.38 3.26
C LEU A 71 17.64 3.60 3.99
N THR A 72 18.52 2.61 3.93
CA THR A 72 19.85 2.64 4.53
C THR A 72 20.88 2.90 3.44
N LEU A 73 21.68 3.94 3.67
CA LEU A 73 22.73 4.37 2.76
C LEU A 73 24.08 3.93 3.33
N ARG A 74 24.75 3.01 2.64
CA ARG A 74 26.08 2.53 3.04
C ARG A 74 27.13 3.44 2.43
N LEU A 75 27.79 4.22 3.28
CA LEU A 75 28.89 5.09 2.90
C LEU A 75 30.24 4.39 3.14
N ASP A 76 31.17 4.55 2.22
CA ASP A 76 32.58 4.22 2.44
C ASP A 76 33.13 5.23 3.43
N ARG A 77 33.56 4.75 4.60
CA ARG A 77 34.07 5.59 5.69
C ARG A 77 35.35 6.33 5.31
N ALA A 78 36.16 5.82 4.38
CA ALA A 78 37.41 6.43 3.96
C ALA A 78 37.22 7.50 2.88
N THR A 79 36.25 7.32 1.98
CA THR A 79 36.05 8.21 0.83
C THR A 79 34.82 9.10 0.94
N GLY A 80 33.91 8.83 1.88
CA GLY A 80 32.62 9.50 2.02
C GLY A 80 31.67 9.25 0.85
N LYS A 81 32.02 8.36 -0.08
CA LYS A 81 31.21 8.04 -1.25
C LYS A 81 30.17 6.99 -0.90
N GLU A 82 29.03 7.09 -1.56
CA GLU A 82 28.00 6.08 -1.53
C GLU A 82 28.50 4.79 -2.16
N VAL A 83 28.48 3.72 -1.36
CA VAL A 83 28.83 2.36 -1.78
C VAL A 83 27.58 1.60 -2.17
N ASP A 84 26.47 1.86 -1.46
CA ASP A 84 25.22 1.14 -1.65
C ASP A 84 24.01 1.90 -1.09
N ARG A 85 22.83 1.66 -1.67
CA ARG A 85 21.52 2.12 -1.19
C ARG A 85 20.58 0.93 -1.18
N TYR A 86 20.18 0.48 -0.01
CA TYR A 86 19.24 -0.63 0.14
C TYR A 86 18.21 -0.31 1.22
N PHE A 87 17.04 -0.93 1.14
CA PHE A 87 16.06 -0.86 2.23
C PHE A 87 16.44 -1.90 3.29
N GLU A 88 16.49 -1.52 4.56
CA GLU A 88 16.67 -2.43 5.67
C GLU A 88 15.54 -3.47 5.68
N TYR A 89 15.89 -4.75 5.69
CA TYR A 89 14.92 -5.82 5.88
C TYR A 89 14.38 -5.76 7.32
N SER A 90 13.14 -5.32 7.49
CA SER A 90 12.45 -5.35 8.79
C SER A 90 11.47 -6.51 8.74
N ASP A 91 11.73 -7.57 9.53
CA ASP A 91 10.94 -8.80 9.52
C ASP A 91 9.72 -8.75 10.46
N THR A 92 9.75 -7.87 11.46
CA THR A 92 8.76 -7.88 12.55
C THR A 92 8.56 -6.49 13.17
N VAL A 93 7.28 -6.14 13.38
CA VAL A 93 6.90 -5.05 14.29
C VAL A 93 6.37 -5.69 15.57
N HIS A 94 7.09 -5.53 16.67
CA HIS A 94 6.60 -5.94 17.98
C HIS A 94 5.45 -5.04 18.40
N LYS A 95 4.43 -5.59 19.07
CA LYS A 95 3.44 -4.82 19.84
C LYS A 95 3.79 -4.94 21.32
N LYS A 96 3.58 -3.89 22.13
CA LYS A 96 3.96 -3.92 23.56
C LYS A 96 3.13 -5.02 24.25
N GLY A 97 3.76 -6.15 24.57
CA GLY A 97 3.13 -7.29 25.25
C GLY A 97 2.34 -8.28 24.37
N GLN A 98 2.48 -8.27 23.04
CA GLN A 98 1.85 -9.27 22.16
C GLN A 98 2.85 -9.87 21.17
N ALA A 99 2.47 -11.00 20.57
CA ALA A 99 3.25 -11.71 19.55
C ALA A 99 3.68 -10.77 18.40
N PRO A 100 4.88 -10.96 17.81
CA PRO A 100 5.36 -10.15 16.70
C PRO A 100 4.37 -10.18 15.53
N VAL A 101 4.10 -9.02 14.93
CA VAL A 101 3.32 -8.91 13.70
C VAL A 101 4.30 -8.86 12.53
N SER A 102 4.16 -9.78 11.59
CA SER A 102 4.97 -9.80 10.37
C SER A 102 4.72 -8.54 9.54
N THR A 103 5.79 -7.92 9.06
CA THR A 103 5.80 -6.79 8.12
C THR A 103 5.83 -7.22 6.66
N ALA A 104 5.82 -8.53 6.39
CA ALA A 104 5.82 -9.09 5.05
C ALA A 104 4.66 -10.07 4.79
N PRO A 105 3.40 -9.74 5.14
CA PRO A 105 2.28 -10.66 4.95
C PRO A 105 2.08 -11.06 3.48
N LEU A 106 2.40 -10.21 2.48
CA LEU A 106 2.26 -10.58 1.07
C LEU A 106 3.35 -11.54 0.57
N LEU A 107 4.36 -11.84 1.39
CA LEU A 107 5.35 -12.89 1.11
C LEU A 107 5.06 -14.19 1.85
N ASP A 108 3.98 -14.23 2.62
CA ASP A 108 3.48 -15.44 3.27
C ASP A 108 2.37 -16.07 2.41
N SER A 109 2.51 -17.36 2.10
CA SER A 109 1.53 -18.12 1.32
C SER A 109 0.14 -18.16 1.97
N ALA A 110 0.05 -17.94 3.29
CA ALA A 110 -1.22 -17.78 3.99
C ALA A 110 -2.07 -16.61 3.45
N TYR A 111 -1.44 -15.60 2.84
CA TYR A 111 -2.11 -14.46 2.20
C TYR A 111 -2.33 -14.64 0.69
N GLY A 112 -2.01 -15.81 0.15
CA GLY A 112 -2.26 -16.15 -1.26
C GLY A 112 -3.69 -15.91 -1.76
N PRO A 113 -4.75 -16.02 -0.92
CA PRO A 113 -6.09 -15.64 -1.36
C PRO A 113 -6.28 -14.16 -1.70
N VAL A 114 -5.41 -13.25 -1.24
CA VAL A 114 -5.46 -11.82 -1.59
C VAL A 114 -4.76 -11.61 -2.92
N SER A 115 -5.45 -11.01 -3.89
CA SER A 115 -4.88 -10.66 -5.18
C SER A 115 -4.09 -9.35 -5.14
N ALA A 116 -4.64 -8.36 -4.44
CA ALA A 116 -4.03 -7.04 -4.30
C ALA A 116 -4.63 -6.26 -3.12
N VAL A 117 -3.92 -5.21 -2.70
CA VAL A 117 -4.39 -4.24 -1.71
C VAL A 117 -4.52 -2.88 -2.38
N LEU A 118 -5.73 -2.30 -2.33
CA LEU A 118 -6.02 -0.96 -2.83
C LEU A 118 -5.95 0.02 -1.66
N HIS A 119 -5.14 1.07 -1.80
CA HIS A 119 -4.93 2.08 -0.77
C HIS A 119 -5.31 3.47 -1.27
N SER A 120 -5.81 4.31 -0.36
CA SER A 120 -6.06 5.73 -0.58
C SER A 120 -5.79 6.51 0.71
N LEU A 121 -5.34 7.76 0.54
CA LEU A 121 -5.11 8.73 1.62
C LEU A 121 -6.14 9.87 1.62
N VAL A 122 -7.20 9.77 0.81
CA VAL A 122 -8.15 10.88 0.66
C VAL A 122 -8.98 11.08 1.92
N ASP A 123 -9.13 12.35 2.29
CA ASP A 123 -10.10 12.80 3.27
C ASP A 123 -11.08 13.81 2.65
N CYS A 124 -12.12 14.16 3.43
CA CYS A 124 -13.17 15.07 2.98
C CYS A 124 -12.70 16.50 2.67
N GLY A 125 -11.49 16.89 3.11
CA GLY A 125 -10.86 18.18 2.80
C GLY A 125 -9.78 18.10 1.72
N ASN A 126 -9.30 16.91 1.37
CA ASN A 126 -8.21 16.66 0.44
C ASN A 126 -8.59 15.57 -0.58
N HIS A 127 -9.64 15.82 -1.36
CA HIS A 127 -10.04 14.94 -2.45
C HIS A 127 -9.45 15.41 -3.78
N PRO A 128 -8.77 14.53 -4.56
CA PRO A 128 -8.33 14.90 -5.88
C PRO A 128 -9.53 15.21 -6.77
N PRO A 129 -9.38 16.10 -7.75
CA PRO A 129 -10.45 16.38 -8.68
C PRO A 129 -10.72 15.19 -9.61
N GLN A 130 -9.73 14.34 -9.88
CA GLN A 130 -9.85 13.15 -10.72
C GLN A 130 -10.03 11.87 -9.89
N LEU A 131 -10.94 10.99 -10.32
CA LEU A 131 -11.03 9.63 -9.81
C LEU A 131 -9.74 8.87 -10.16
N GLY A 132 -9.14 8.17 -9.20
CA GLY A 132 -7.90 7.42 -9.41
C GLY A 132 -6.61 8.19 -9.09
N GLY A 133 -6.69 9.51 -8.88
CA GLY A 133 -5.51 10.35 -8.64
C GLY A 133 -4.84 10.17 -7.28
N ASP A 134 -5.44 9.39 -6.38
CA ASP A 134 -5.00 9.13 -5.02
C ASP A 134 -4.89 7.64 -4.67
N PHE A 135 -5.32 6.78 -5.59
CA PHE A 135 -5.36 5.34 -5.37
C PHE A 135 -4.03 4.72 -5.76
N THR A 136 -3.52 3.86 -4.87
CA THR A 136 -2.37 3.01 -5.15
C THR A 136 -2.78 1.56 -4.95
N LEU A 137 -2.56 0.72 -5.96
CA LEU A 137 -2.81 -0.70 -5.91
C LEU A 137 -1.50 -1.46 -5.77
N LEU A 138 -1.33 -2.20 -4.67
CA LEU A 138 -0.21 -3.10 -4.46
C LEU A 138 -0.62 -4.53 -4.78
N HIS A 139 -0.01 -5.11 -5.81
CA HIS A 139 -0.27 -6.48 -6.22
C HIS A 139 0.41 -7.48 -5.27
N ASN A 140 -0.29 -8.58 -4.96
CA ASN A 140 0.30 -9.67 -4.20
C ASN A 140 1.08 -10.60 -5.13
N PRO A 141 2.41 -10.74 -4.97
CA PRO A 141 3.22 -11.63 -5.80
C PRO A 141 2.85 -13.12 -5.64
N LEU A 142 2.25 -13.51 -4.50
CA LEU A 142 1.84 -14.88 -4.19
C LEU A 142 0.33 -15.09 -4.38
N ALA A 143 -0.36 -14.21 -5.11
CA ALA A 143 -1.78 -14.31 -5.37
C ALA A 143 -2.15 -15.64 -6.06
N THR A 144 -3.12 -16.36 -5.50
CA THR A 144 -3.69 -17.57 -6.11
C THR A 144 -4.52 -17.24 -7.35
N CYS A 145 -5.17 -16.06 -7.33
CA CYS A 145 -5.88 -15.51 -8.48
C CYS A 145 -5.35 -14.09 -8.73
N PRO A 146 -4.27 -13.90 -9.51
CA PRO A 146 -3.76 -12.57 -9.83
C PRO A 146 -4.77 -11.79 -10.68
N ILE A 147 -4.83 -10.48 -10.46
CA ILE A 147 -5.70 -9.58 -11.22
C ILE A 147 -4.92 -8.95 -12.39
N PRO A 148 -5.51 -8.79 -13.58
CA PRO A 148 -4.85 -8.12 -14.70
C PRO A 148 -4.68 -6.61 -14.44
N ASP A 149 -3.52 -6.06 -14.81
CA ASP A 149 -3.22 -4.63 -14.65
C ASP A 149 -4.26 -3.74 -15.35
N ALA A 150 -4.79 -4.19 -16.48
CA ALA A 150 -5.82 -3.48 -17.25
C ALA A 150 -7.12 -3.27 -16.47
N ALA A 151 -7.42 -4.08 -15.45
CA ALA A 151 -8.61 -3.90 -14.61
C ALA A 151 -8.50 -2.66 -13.70
N PHE A 152 -7.27 -2.21 -13.43
CA PHE A 152 -6.96 -1.09 -12.54
C PHE A 152 -6.05 -0.03 -13.18
N SER A 153 -6.06 0.08 -14.52
CA SER A 153 -5.22 1.03 -15.26
C SER A 153 -5.52 2.51 -14.96
N TRP A 154 -6.57 2.79 -14.18
CA TRP A 154 -6.97 4.12 -13.73
C TRP A 154 -6.27 4.59 -12.44
N CYS A 155 -5.48 3.73 -11.76
CA CYS A 155 -4.73 4.08 -10.55
C CYS A 155 -3.23 3.72 -10.66
N LEU A 156 -2.41 4.24 -9.74
CA LEU A 156 -1.00 3.86 -9.65
C LEU A 156 -0.92 2.39 -9.21
N GLN A 157 -0.21 1.56 -9.96
CA GLN A 157 -0.04 0.15 -9.62
C GLN A 157 1.41 -0.13 -9.21
N GLN A 158 1.58 -1.02 -8.24
CA GLN A 158 2.86 -1.37 -7.64
C GLN A 158 3.01 -2.90 -7.67
N HIS A 159 4.13 -3.38 -8.21
CA HIS A 159 4.47 -4.80 -8.28
C HIS A 159 5.78 -5.06 -7.56
N TYR A 160 5.79 -6.05 -6.67
CA TYR A 160 7.02 -6.50 -6.02
C TYR A 160 7.60 -7.72 -6.73
N ARG A 161 8.87 -7.62 -7.15
CA ARG A 161 9.61 -8.69 -7.84
C ARG A 161 11.09 -8.60 -7.45
N GLU A 162 11.67 -9.72 -7.01
CA GLU A 162 13.12 -9.82 -6.75
C GLU A 162 13.68 -8.66 -5.90
N ASP A 163 13.02 -8.32 -4.79
CA ASP A 163 13.38 -7.17 -3.92
C ASP A 163 13.26 -5.77 -4.53
N HIS A 164 12.65 -5.67 -5.72
CA HIS A 164 12.34 -4.43 -6.40
C HIS A 164 10.83 -4.14 -6.40
N LEU A 165 10.51 -2.85 -6.35
CA LEU A 165 9.15 -2.35 -6.44
C LEU A 165 8.98 -1.58 -7.75
N ASP A 166 8.29 -2.20 -8.70
CA ASP A 166 7.98 -1.61 -10.00
C ASP A 166 6.69 -0.81 -9.92
N SER A 167 6.69 0.36 -10.58
CA SER A 167 5.53 1.26 -10.64
C SER A 167 4.96 1.31 -12.06
N LEU A 168 3.65 1.15 -12.18
CA LEU A 168 2.90 1.37 -13.42
C LEU A 168 1.95 2.54 -13.23
N GLU A 169 2.19 3.60 -14.00
CA GLU A 169 1.41 4.84 -13.95
C GLU A 169 0.03 4.66 -14.60
N PRO A 170 -1.00 5.40 -14.14
CA PRO A 170 -2.35 5.29 -14.69
C PRO A 170 -2.50 5.94 -16.08
N ASP A 171 -3.37 5.35 -16.91
CA ASP A 171 -3.61 5.75 -18.31
C ASP A 171 -4.11 7.20 -18.47
N HIS A 172 -4.79 7.73 -17.44
CA HIS A 172 -5.55 8.99 -17.52
C HIS A 172 -4.77 10.27 -17.18
N ILE A 173 -3.48 10.19 -16.84
CA ILE A 173 -2.64 11.39 -16.62
C ILE A 173 -2.56 12.29 -17.88
N SER A 174 -2.93 11.75 -19.05
CA SER A 174 -2.81 12.40 -20.36
C SER A 174 -3.97 13.35 -20.76
N GLN A 175 -5.04 13.53 -19.97
CA GLN A 175 -6.16 14.40 -20.39
C GLN A 175 -6.45 15.56 -19.43
N PRO A 176 -6.09 16.81 -19.79
CA PRO A 176 -6.50 17.99 -19.03
C PRO A 176 -8.02 18.17 -19.15
N ARG A 177 -8.71 18.31 -18.01
CA ARG A 177 -10.15 18.59 -18.00
C ARG A 177 -10.43 19.97 -18.62
N LYS A 178 -11.44 20.03 -19.51
CA LYS A 178 -12.08 21.28 -19.89
C LYS A 178 -12.59 22.00 -18.64
N PRO A 179 -12.40 23.32 -18.53
CA PRO A 179 -12.87 24.08 -17.37
C PRO A 179 -14.40 23.92 -17.22
N ARG A 180 -14.85 23.68 -15.98
CA ARG A 180 -16.28 23.67 -15.65
C ARG A 180 -16.85 25.03 -16.02
N SER A 181 -17.83 25.07 -16.94
CA SER A 181 -18.55 26.29 -17.26
C SER A 181 -19.27 26.80 -16.01
N ASN A 182 -19.05 28.07 -15.71
CA ASN A 182 -19.56 28.76 -14.53
C ASN A 182 -21.07 28.55 -14.38
N PHE A 183 -21.49 28.12 -13.19
CA PHE A 183 -22.88 28.10 -12.76
C PHE A 183 -23.32 29.56 -12.55
N THR A 184 -24.21 30.06 -13.39
CA THR A 184 -24.85 31.38 -13.19
C THR A 184 -26.04 31.18 -12.24
N PRO A 185 -26.07 31.83 -11.07
CA PRO A 185 -27.25 31.80 -10.22
C PRO A 185 -28.35 32.67 -10.83
N ILE A 186 -29.59 32.17 -10.78
CA ILE A 186 -30.83 32.87 -11.15
C ILE A 186 -31.29 33.70 -9.95
#